data_AF-A0A816E9F5-F1
#
_entry.id   AF-A0A816E9F5-F1
#
_cell.length_a   1.000
_cell.length_b   1.000
_cell.length_c   1.000
_cell.angle_alpha   90.00
_cell.angle_beta   90.00
_cell.angle_gamma   90.00
#
_symmetry.space_group_name_H-M   'P 1'
#
loop_
_entity.id
_entity.type
_entity.pdbx_description
1 polymer ?
#
loop_
_entity_poly.entity_id
_entity_poly.type
_entity_poly.pdbx_seq_one_letter_code
_entity_poly.pdbx_strand_id
1 'polypeptide(L)'
;MASCKVPNDRICVDVITSSFSLTKIVTFSPSIVIINKSTVELEVVETISDKEQDKWKSVNPKEIISFWSHNIKDGIMCVRYKHNRATSSPFMMNEKYRTLLSMNDKERPVIYVEVSATNFDSLRVIFGDYKIDDASLLVVNCLKNDSVSLLRSYCSHTIVRRRRDTLSSTVVNTSARRTQILPPQNYVYYAWLHPSKSKELVISCGLKKTKLELTYQCGFLGKDGDRNLSYTIFTVGAQTTLLVADDPEIIEAASA
;
A
#
# COMPACT_ATOMS: atom_id res chain seq x y z
N MET A 1 -25.70 -12.42 -14.49
CA MET A 1 -24.88 -12.94 -13.37
C MET A 1 -25.57 -12.53 -12.08
N ALA A 2 -25.91 -13.46 -11.20
CA ALA A 2 -26.67 -13.18 -9.99
C ALA A 2 -25.76 -13.47 -8.78
N SER A 3 -25.45 -12.46 -7.98
CA SER A 3 -24.72 -12.66 -6.72
C SER A 3 -25.71 -13.11 -5.65
N CYS A 4 -25.49 -14.30 -5.07
CA CYS A 4 -26.25 -14.75 -3.90
C CYS A 4 -25.45 -14.41 -2.64
N LYS A 5 -25.99 -13.56 -1.78
CA LYS A 5 -25.45 -13.36 -0.43
C LYS A 5 -25.96 -14.50 0.45
N VAL A 6 -25.11 -15.48 0.72
CA VAL A 6 -25.35 -16.43 1.82
C VAL A 6 -25.17 -15.66 3.13
N PRO A 7 -25.96 -15.91 4.20
CA PRO A 7 -26.01 -15.04 5.38
C PRO A 7 -24.67 -14.68 6.02
N ASN A 8 -23.61 -15.47 5.82
CA ASN A 8 -22.29 -15.27 6.44
C ASN A 8 -21.07 -15.33 5.50
N ASP A 9 -21.20 -15.81 4.25
CA ASP A 9 -20.06 -15.97 3.33
C ASP A 9 -20.30 -15.25 1.99
N ARG A 10 -19.28 -14.58 1.44
CA ARG A 10 -19.29 -14.15 0.03
C ARG A 10 -18.93 -15.35 -0.84
N ILE A 11 -19.86 -15.76 -1.68
CA ILE A 11 -19.66 -16.80 -2.69
C ILE A 11 -19.97 -16.20 -4.06
N CYS A 12 -19.06 -16.36 -5.02
CA CYS A 12 -19.34 -16.02 -6.40
C CYS A 12 -20.24 -17.11 -7.00
N VAL A 13 -21.34 -16.71 -7.64
CA VAL A 13 -22.31 -17.65 -8.23
C VAL A 13 -22.44 -17.36 -9.71
N ASP A 14 -22.00 -18.32 -10.53
CA ASP A 14 -22.16 -18.29 -11.98
C ASP A 14 -23.27 -19.25 -12.40
N VAL A 15 -24.20 -18.76 -13.22
CA VAL A 15 -25.32 -19.55 -13.74
C VAL A 15 -25.23 -19.60 -15.25
N ILE A 16 -24.96 -20.79 -15.79
CA ILE A 16 -24.88 -21.05 -17.23
C ILE A 16 -26.04 -21.95 -17.62
N THR A 17 -26.77 -21.60 -18.67
CA THR A 17 -27.84 -22.47 -19.19
C THR A 17 -27.23 -23.47 -20.18
N SER A 18 -27.60 -24.75 -20.07
CA SER A 18 -27.24 -25.78 -21.05
C SER A 18 -27.69 -25.38 -22.45
N SER A 19 -27.03 -25.92 -23.47
CA SER A 19 -27.32 -25.66 -24.89
C SER A 19 -28.77 -25.99 -25.31
N PHE A 20 -29.46 -26.87 -24.57
CA PHE A 20 -30.87 -27.21 -24.80
C PHE A 20 -31.84 -26.43 -23.91
N SER A 21 -31.37 -25.45 -23.14
CA SER A 21 -32.16 -24.61 -22.22
C SER A 21 -32.95 -25.35 -21.12
N LEU A 22 -32.79 -26.67 -21.01
CA LEU A 22 -33.50 -27.52 -20.04
C LEU A 22 -32.80 -27.61 -18.68
N THR A 23 -31.49 -27.41 -18.64
CA THR A 23 -30.69 -27.46 -17.41
C THR A 23 -29.95 -26.15 -17.17
N LYS A 24 -29.89 -25.71 -15.91
CA LYS A 24 -29.01 -24.63 -15.46
C LYS A 24 -27.85 -25.24 -14.65
N ILE A 25 -26.62 -24.87 -14.99
CA ILE A 25 -25.41 -25.20 -14.24
C ILE A 25 -25.12 -24.01 -13.33
N VAL A 26 -25.11 -24.25 -12.01
CA VAL A 26 -24.78 -23.25 -11.00
C VAL A 26 -23.40 -23.58 -10.44
N THR A 27 -22.44 -22.68 -10.63
CA THR A 27 -21.07 -22.82 -10.14
C THR A 27 -20.88 -21.90 -8.94
N PHE A 28 -20.45 -22.49 -7.81
CA PHE A 28 -20.07 -21.75 -6.61
C PHE A 28 -18.55 -21.64 -6.55
N SER A 29 -18.04 -20.42 -6.58
CA SER A 29 -16.61 -20.12 -6.58
C SER A 29 -16.24 -19.26 -5.36
N PRO A 30 -15.03 -19.43 -4.81
CA PRO A 30 -14.55 -18.57 -3.72
C PRO A 30 -14.54 -17.11 -4.19
N SER A 31 -15.00 -16.20 -3.34
CA SER A 31 -14.98 -14.78 -3.66
C SER A 31 -13.58 -14.18 -3.58
N ILE A 32 -12.60 -14.87 -2.99
CA ILE A 32 -11.23 -14.38 -2.84
C ILE A 32 -10.23 -15.47 -3.27
N VAL A 33 -9.26 -15.07 -4.07
CA VAL A 33 -8.10 -15.90 -4.44
C VAL A 33 -6.85 -15.23 -3.92
N ILE A 34 -6.04 -15.98 -3.17
CA ILE A 34 -4.75 -15.50 -2.64
C ILE A 34 -3.64 -16.06 -3.50
N ILE A 35 -2.71 -15.20 -3.90
CA ILE A 35 -1.58 -15.52 -4.76
C ILE A 35 -0.30 -15.10 -4.04
N ASN A 36 0.57 -16.04 -3.69
CA ASN A 36 1.87 -15.71 -3.12
C ASN A 36 2.94 -15.69 -4.22
N LYS A 37 3.34 -14.50 -4.67
CA LYS A 37 4.48 -14.31 -5.58
C LYS A 37 5.78 -13.98 -4.84
N SER A 38 5.78 -13.94 -3.51
CA SER A 38 6.97 -13.68 -2.72
C SER A 38 7.88 -14.90 -2.65
N THR A 39 9.13 -14.67 -2.24
CA THR A 39 10.13 -15.74 -2.02
C THR A 39 9.94 -16.52 -0.72
N VAL A 40 8.95 -16.16 0.11
CA VAL A 40 8.79 -16.72 1.47
C VAL A 40 7.41 -17.35 1.66
N GLU A 41 7.34 -18.31 2.58
CA GLU A 41 6.08 -18.93 2.97
C GLU A 41 5.29 -17.99 3.89
N LEU A 42 4.02 -17.79 3.52
CA LEU A 42 3.11 -16.87 4.19
C LEU A 42 2.01 -17.64 4.90
N GLU A 43 1.43 -16.99 5.89
CA GLU A 43 0.17 -17.38 6.48
C GLU A 43 -0.78 -16.19 6.48
N VAL A 44 -2.06 -16.42 6.15
CA VAL A 44 -3.08 -15.36 6.03
C VAL A 44 -4.30 -15.65 6.89
N VAL A 45 -4.93 -14.59 7.41
CA VAL A 45 -6.14 -14.68 8.24
C VAL A 45 -7.01 -13.43 8.09
N GLU A 46 -8.34 -13.58 8.14
CA GLU A 46 -9.32 -12.50 7.99
C GLU A 46 -9.51 -11.67 9.27
N THR A 47 -9.39 -12.27 10.46
CA THR A 47 -9.49 -11.52 11.72
C THR A 47 -8.58 -12.14 12.76
N ILE A 48 -7.72 -11.32 13.36
CA ILE A 48 -6.99 -11.70 14.57
C ILE A 48 -7.93 -11.43 15.73
N SER A 49 -8.76 -12.39 16.09
CA SER A 49 -9.29 -12.44 17.45
C SER A 49 -8.40 -13.41 18.23
N ASP A 50 -8.04 -13.06 19.47
CA ASP A 50 -7.14 -13.88 20.31
C ASP A 50 -7.64 -15.31 20.54
N LYS A 51 -8.91 -15.57 20.20
CA LYS A 51 -9.58 -16.88 20.34
C LYS A 51 -9.44 -17.78 19.11
N GLU A 52 -8.81 -17.34 18.02
CA GLU A 52 -8.85 -18.03 16.72
C GLU A 52 -7.46 -18.18 16.04
N GLN A 53 -6.41 -18.47 16.82
CA GLN A 53 -5.05 -18.70 16.30
C GLN A 53 -4.94 -19.90 15.34
N ASP A 54 -5.93 -20.80 15.28
CA ASP A 54 -5.93 -21.96 14.37
C ASP A 54 -6.49 -21.67 12.96
N LYS A 55 -6.87 -20.41 12.66
CA LYS A 55 -7.47 -20.05 11.36
C LYS A 55 -6.49 -19.61 10.28
N TRP A 56 -5.20 -19.49 10.60
CA TRP A 56 -4.17 -19.12 9.62
C TRP A 56 -4.10 -20.16 8.49
N LYS A 57 -4.14 -19.70 7.25
CA LYS A 57 -3.97 -20.55 6.07
C LYS A 57 -2.57 -20.35 5.51
N SER A 58 -1.79 -21.42 5.40
CA SER A 58 -0.47 -21.36 4.77
C SER A 58 -0.60 -21.16 3.26
N VAL A 59 0.30 -20.36 2.69
CA VAL A 59 0.44 -20.10 1.26
C VAL A 59 1.93 -20.14 0.92
N ASN A 60 2.35 -21.21 0.26
CA ASN A 60 3.72 -21.41 -0.19
C ASN A 60 4.12 -20.42 -1.29
N PRO A 61 5.43 -20.19 -1.50
CA PRO A 61 5.90 -19.44 -2.66
C PRO A 61 5.33 -20.00 -3.96
N LYS A 62 4.83 -19.12 -4.83
CA LYS A 62 4.16 -19.43 -6.11
C LYS A 62 2.82 -20.17 -5.99
N GLU A 63 2.32 -20.37 -4.79
CA GLU A 63 1.02 -21.01 -4.56
C GLU A 63 -0.14 -20.04 -4.79
N ILE A 64 -1.25 -20.62 -5.26
CA ILE A 64 -2.54 -19.94 -5.41
C ILE A 64 -3.55 -20.74 -4.61
N ILE A 65 -4.18 -20.10 -3.63
CA ILE A 65 -5.22 -20.73 -2.80
C ILE A 65 -6.55 -20.01 -2.91
N SER A 66 -7.62 -20.80 -2.84
CA SER A 66 -8.98 -20.31 -2.65
C SER A 66 -9.17 -19.88 -1.19
N PHE A 67 -9.66 -18.66 -0.98
CA PHE A 67 -9.91 -18.13 0.36
C PHE A 67 -11.39 -17.78 0.52
N TRP A 68 -12.01 -18.33 1.57
CA TRP A 68 -13.41 -18.15 1.89
C TRP A 68 -13.51 -17.15 3.04
N SER A 69 -14.12 -15.98 2.78
CA SER A 69 -14.33 -14.93 3.77
C SER A 69 -15.59 -15.23 4.58
N HIS A 70 -15.43 -15.29 5.90
CA HIS A 70 -16.48 -15.58 6.89
C HIS A 70 -17.01 -14.31 7.57
N ASN A 71 -16.36 -13.15 7.40
CA ASN A 71 -16.82 -11.87 7.92
C ASN A 71 -16.76 -10.78 6.85
N ILE A 72 -17.82 -10.74 6.06
CA ILE A 72 -18.00 -9.86 4.91
C ILE A 72 -17.96 -8.36 5.27
N LYS A 73 -18.30 -7.99 6.50
CA LYS A 73 -18.54 -6.58 6.87
C LYS A 73 -17.25 -5.80 7.06
N ASP A 74 -16.22 -6.43 7.62
CA ASP A 74 -14.96 -5.75 7.91
C ASP A 74 -13.98 -5.89 6.73
N GLY A 75 -13.94 -7.05 6.06
CA GLY A 75 -13.08 -7.27 4.90
C GLY A 75 -11.59 -7.08 5.20
N ILE A 76 -11.20 -7.22 6.46
CA ILE A 76 -9.83 -7.03 6.93
C ILE A 76 -9.05 -8.34 6.74
N MET A 77 -7.75 -8.27 6.51
CA MET A 77 -6.83 -9.41 6.51
C MET A 77 -5.51 -9.02 7.16
N CYS A 78 -4.85 -10.01 7.76
CA CYS A 78 -3.47 -9.95 8.19
C CYS A 78 -2.67 -11.06 7.51
N VAL A 79 -1.40 -10.79 7.25
CA VAL A 79 -0.43 -11.78 6.75
C VAL A 79 0.71 -11.90 7.75
N ARG A 80 1.28 -13.08 7.90
CA ARG A 80 2.53 -13.28 8.64
C ARG A 80 3.49 -14.18 7.90
N TYR A 81 4.77 -14.06 8.19
CA TYR A 81 5.76 -15.05 7.74
C TYR A 81 5.60 -16.32 8.57
N LYS A 82 5.55 -17.48 7.92
CA LYS A 82 5.35 -18.75 8.64
C LYS A 82 6.51 -19.08 9.59
N HIS A 83 7.74 -18.80 9.16
CA HIS A 83 8.96 -19.22 9.86
C HIS A 83 9.22 -18.48 11.18
N ASN A 84 8.88 -17.19 11.27
CA ASN A 84 9.13 -16.36 12.47
C ASN A 84 7.86 -15.72 13.03
N ARG A 85 6.69 -15.99 12.44
CA ARG A 85 5.38 -15.43 12.79
C ARG A 85 5.33 -13.91 12.78
N ALA A 86 6.27 -13.25 12.11
CA ALA A 86 6.24 -11.82 11.99
C ALA A 86 5.02 -11.41 11.16
N THR A 87 4.15 -10.60 11.75
CA THR A 87 2.79 -10.28 11.30
C THR A 87 2.72 -8.85 10.78
N SER A 88 1.86 -8.67 9.78
CA SER A 88 1.60 -7.39 9.16
C SER A 88 0.65 -6.51 9.97
N SER A 89 0.64 -5.21 9.68
CA SER A 89 -0.54 -4.38 9.97
C SER A 89 -1.79 -4.91 9.24
N PRO A 90 -3.00 -4.80 9.81
CA PRO A 90 -4.24 -5.18 9.11
C PRO A 90 -4.51 -4.31 7.88
N PHE A 91 -4.98 -4.92 6.80
CA PHE A 91 -5.31 -4.25 5.54
C PHE A 91 -6.68 -4.68 5.00
N MET A 92 -7.27 -3.86 4.13
CA MET A 92 -8.61 -4.08 3.56
C MET A 92 -8.52 -4.89 2.26
N MET A 93 -9.42 -5.86 2.07
CA MET A 93 -9.53 -6.64 0.83
C MET A 93 -10.73 -6.22 -0.03
N ASN A 94 -11.52 -5.25 0.42
CA ASN A 94 -12.78 -4.86 -0.22
C ASN A 94 -12.62 -3.84 -1.36
N GLU A 95 -11.45 -3.21 -1.49
CA GLU A 95 -11.16 -2.17 -2.48
C GLU A 95 -9.93 -2.53 -3.32
N LYS A 96 -9.89 -2.05 -4.57
CA LYS A 96 -8.76 -2.26 -5.46
C LYS A 96 -7.65 -1.27 -5.13
N TYR A 97 -6.51 -1.75 -4.66
CA TYR A 97 -5.34 -0.91 -4.44
C TYR A 97 -4.06 -1.73 -4.32
N ARG A 98 -2.92 -1.03 -4.40
CA ARG A 98 -1.58 -1.58 -4.16
C ARG A 98 -0.97 -0.85 -2.98
N THR A 99 -0.31 -1.58 -2.09
CA THR A 99 0.40 -0.99 -0.96
C THR A 99 1.52 -1.90 -0.47
N LEU A 100 2.36 -1.32 0.37
CA LEU A 100 3.30 -2.06 1.20
C LEU A 100 2.68 -2.26 2.59
N LEU A 101 2.92 -3.42 3.18
CA LEU A 101 2.53 -3.76 4.55
C LEU A 101 3.77 -3.78 5.44
N SER A 102 3.72 -3.10 6.58
CA SER A 102 4.75 -3.21 7.61
C SER A 102 4.68 -4.59 8.25
N MET A 103 5.82 -5.26 8.36
CA MET A 103 6.01 -6.51 9.10
C MET A 103 6.81 -6.21 10.37
N ASN A 104 6.49 -6.86 11.48
CA ASN A 104 7.31 -6.80 12.70
C ASN A 104 8.54 -7.73 12.62
N ASP A 105 9.22 -7.72 11.47
CA ASP A 105 10.45 -8.46 11.20
C ASP A 105 11.62 -7.50 10.94
N LYS A 106 12.82 -7.88 11.36
CA LYS A 106 14.01 -7.03 11.16
C LYS A 106 14.64 -7.22 9.78
N GLU A 107 14.60 -8.43 9.25
CA GLU A 107 15.27 -8.79 7.99
C GLU A 107 14.42 -8.42 6.77
N ARG A 108 13.11 -8.63 6.87
CA ARG A 108 12.10 -8.36 5.85
C ARG A 108 10.96 -7.54 6.46
N PRO A 109 11.18 -6.25 6.71
CA PRO A 109 10.21 -5.42 7.41
C PRO A 109 9.00 -5.02 6.57
N VAL A 110 8.97 -5.42 5.30
CA VAL A 110 7.95 -5.00 4.34
C VAL A 110 7.59 -6.14 3.42
N ILE A 111 6.30 -6.27 3.12
CA ILE A 111 5.80 -7.11 2.04
C ILE A 111 4.87 -6.30 1.13
N TYR A 112 4.91 -6.58 -0.17
CA TYR A 112 3.99 -6.00 -1.13
C TYR A 112 2.63 -6.72 -1.10
N VAL A 113 1.55 -5.95 -1.21
CA VAL A 113 0.22 -6.48 -1.44
C VAL A 113 -0.52 -5.69 -2.53
N GLU A 114 -1.17 -6.43 -3.43
CA GLU A 114 -2.11 -5.92 -4.40
C GLU A 114 -3.46 -6.57 -4.20
N VAL A 115 -4.50 -5.75 -4.04
CA VAL A 115 -5.89 -6.17 -4.08
C VAL A 115 -6.45 -5.74 -5.43
N SER A 116 -6.91 -6.71 -6.21
CA SER A 116 -7.52 -6.50 -7.52
C SER A 116 -8.82 -7.29 -7.64
N ALA A 117 -9.67 -6.96 -8.61
CA ALA A 117 -10.85 -7.80 -8.92
C ALA A 117 -10.70 -8.44 -10.29
N THR A 118 -11.32 -9.60 -10.45
CA THR A 118 -11.45 -10.32 -11.71
C THR A 118 -12.76 -9.93 -12.42
N ASN A 119 -12.96 -10.46 -13.63
CA ASN A 119 -14.17 -10.24 -14.42
C ASN A 119 -15.44 -10.86 -13.81
N PHE A 120 -15.31 -11.72 -12.79
CA PHE A 120 -16.41 -12.50 -12.19
C PHE A 120 -16.72 -12.07 -10.75
N ASP A 121 -16.51 -10.79 -10.41
CA ASP A 121 -16.70 -10.22 -9.07
C ASP A 121 -15.90 -10.91 -7.94
N SER A 122 -14.89 -11.74 -8.28
CA SER A 122 -13.96 -12.29 -7.31
C SER A 122 -12.75 -11.37 -7.11
N LEU A 123 -12.25 -11.33 -5.89
CA LEU A 123 -11.09 -10.54 -5.48
C LEU A 123 -9.83 -11.39 -5.56
N ARG A 124 -8.73 -10.76 -5.93
CA ARG A 124 -7.39 -11.34 -5.90
C ARG A 124 -6.53 -10.55 -4.93
N VAL A 125 -5.99 -11.23 -3.94
CA VAL A 125 -4.99 -10.69 -3.02
C VAL A 125 -3.63 -11.29 -3.40
N ILE A 126 -2.74 -10.45 -3.89
CA ILE A 126 -1.46 -10.85 -4.46
C ILE A 126 -0.35 -10.33 -3.55
N PHE A 127 0.42 -11.25 -2.96
CA PHE A 127 1.60 -10.92 -2.17
C PHE A 127 2.86 -10.99 -3.02
N GLY A 128 3.85 -10.15 -2.73
CA GLY A 128 5.13 -10.13 -3.43
C GLY A 128 6.27 -9.62 -2.54
N ASP A 129 7.50 -9.88 -2.98
CA ASP A 129 8.66 -9.20 -2.40
C ASP A 129 8.63 -7.71 -2.78
N TYR A 130 9.08 -6.86 -1.87
CA TYR A 130 9.18 -5.42 -2.11
C TYR A 130 10.17 -5.09 -3.23
N LYS A 131 9.71 -4.33 -4.23
CA LYS A 131 10.55 -3.66 -5.22
C LYS A 131 10.44 -2.15 -5.04
N ILE A 132 11.49 -1.44 -5.44
CA ILE A 132 11.61 0.02 -5.27
C ILE A 132 10.38 0.77 -5.81
N ASP A 133 9.84 0.34 -6.95
CA ASP A 133 8.69 0.98 -7.62
C ASP A 133 7.31 0.55 -7.08
N ASP A 134 7.28 -0.29 -6.04
CA ASP A 134 6.03 -0.75 -5.40
C ASP A 134 5.54 0.21 -4.30
N ALA A 135 6.34 1.22 -3.94
CA ALA A 135 5.99 2.16 -2.88
C ALA A 135 4.78 3.01 -3.26
N SER A 136 3.89 3.27 -2.30
CA SER A 136 2.66 4.03 -2.59
C SER A 136 2.92 5.51 -2.91
N LEU A 137 4.04 6.07 -2.44
CA LEU A 137 4.40 7.46 -2.66
C LEU A 137 5.92 7.61 -2.74
N LEU A 138 6.41 8.40 -3.70
CA LEU A 138 7.77 8.89 -3.76
C LEU A 138 7.77 10.36 -3.35
N VAL A 139 8.53 10.74 -2.33
CA VAL A 139 8.69 12.15 -1.95
C VAL A 139 10.07 12.62 -2.36
N VAL A 140 10.13 13.66 -3.18
CA VAL A 140 11.37 14.23 -3.72
C VAL A 140 11.55 15.66 -3.19
N ASN A 141 12.65 15.89 -2.48
CA ASN A 141 13.06 17.22 -2.05
C ASN A 141 14.10 17.77 -3.04
N CYS A 142 13.66 18.67 -3.93
CA CYS A 142 14.53 19.37 -4.87
C CYS A 142 15.18 20.63 -4.29
N LEU A 143 14.84 21.02 -3.06
CA LEU A 143 15.42 22.20 -2.41
C LEU A 143 16.92 22.02 -2.23
N LYS A 144 17.67 23.13 -2.36
CA LYS A 144 19.14 23.12 -2.27
C LYS A 144 19.63 23.08 -0.83
N ASN A 145 18.97 23.80 0.07
CA ASN A 145 19.45 24.04 1.44
C ASN A 145 18.48 23.55 2.52
N ASP A 146 17.21 23.34 2.17
CA ASP A 146 16.14 23.17 3.16
C ASP A 146 15.64 21.74 3.25
N SER A 147 15.46 21.27 4.48
CA SER A 147 14.93 19.93 4.75
C SER A 147 13.42 19.97 4.85
N VAL A 148 12.77 18.95 4.31
CA VAL A 148 11.32 18.78 4.38
C VAL A 148 11.00 17.82 5.52
N SER A 149 10.07 18.19 6.39
CA SER A 149 9.56 17.32 7.45
C SER A 149 8.26 16.65 7.00
N LEU A 150 8.22 15.33 7.08
CA LEU A 150 7.04 14.50 6.83
C LEU A 150 6.43 14.15 8.19
N LEU A 151 5.32 14.82 8.50
CA LEU A 151 4.58 14.77 9.75
C LEU A 151 3.36 13.85 9.63
N ARG A 152 2.97 13.24 10.75
CA ARG A 152 1.86 12.25 10.83
C ARG A 152 1.99 11.11 9.83
N SER A 153 3.23 10.85 9.45
CA SER A 153 3.58 9.83 8.51
C SER A 153 3.64 8.50 9.25
N TYR A 154 2.62 7.68 9.07
CA TYR A 154 2.67 6.28 9.39
C TYR A 154 3.63 5.64 8.37
N CYS A 155 4.95 5.63 8.63
CA CYS A 155 5.94 5.10 7.68
C CYS A 155 6.52 3.75 8.15
N SER A 156 6.38 2.71 7.33
CA SER A 156 6.98 1.39 7.61
C SER A 156 8.40 1.26 7.03
N HIS A 157 8.69 2.01 5.97
CA HIS A 157 9.95 1.94 5.25
C HIS A 157 10.28 3.28 4.61
N THR A 158 11.56 3.58 4.54
CA THR A 158 12.13 4.77 3.93
C THR A 158 13.42 4.32 3.29
N ILE A 159 13.63 4.64 2.02
CA ILE A 159 14.96 4.59 1.40
C ILE A 159 15.32 6.02 1.05
N VAL A 160 16.19 6.65 1.84
CA VAL A 160 16.74 7.96 1.49
C VAL A 160 17.85 7.76 0.46
N ARG A 161 17.78 8.45 -0.69
CA ARG A 161 18.86 8.44 -1.69
C ARG A 161 19.36 9.85 -1.95
N ARG A 162 20.68 10.00 -1.93
CA ARG A 162 21.39 11.25 -2.23
C ARG A 162 21.60 11.39 -3.73
N ARG A 163 21.28 12.56 -4.29
CA ARG A 163 21.33 12.83 -5.73
C ARG A 163 22.75 12.78 -6.34
N ARG A 164 23.82 12.73 -5.53
CA ARG A 164 25.21 12.84 -6.04
C ARG A 164 26.25 11.83 -5.56
N ASP A 165 26.06 11.07 -4.47
CA ASP A 165 27.08 10.10 -4.03
C ASP A 165 26.44 8.84 -3.39
N THR A 166 27.05 7.69 -3.70
CA THR A 166 26.92 6.31 -3.17
C THR A 166 25.58 5.90 -2.52
N LEU A 167 24.98 4.81 -3.03
CA LEU A 167 23.82 4.12 -2.45
C LEU A 167 23.98 3.95 -0.93
N SER A 168 23.35 4.82 -0.15
CA SER A 168 23.15 4.61 1.29
C SER A 168 21.65 4.38 1.50
N SER A 169 21.22 3.13 1.36
CA SER A 169 19.84 2.73 1.64
C SER A 169 19.69 2.48 3.15
N THR A 170 19.27 3.49 3.90
CA THR A 170 18.93 3.30 5.32
C THR A 170 17.46 2.92 5.44
N VAL A 171 17.20 1.65 5.72
CA VAL A 171 15.88 1.15 6.07
C VAL A 171 15.53 1.59 7.49
N VAL A 172 14.58 2.52 7.64
CA VAL A 172 14.07 2.93 8.94
C VAL A 172 12.69 2.29 9.16
N ASN A 173 12.64 1.25 9.98
CA ASN A 173 11.39 0.68 10.47
C ASN A 173 11.02 1.40 11.76
N THR A 174 10.00 2.27 11.72
CA THR A 174 9.54 2.99 12.91
C THR A 174 8.09 2.67 13.19
N SER A 175 7.84 1.97 14.29
CA SER A 175 6.50 1.68 14.83
C SER A 175 5.83 2.90 15.50
N ALA A 176 6.52 4.04 15.56
CA ALA A 176 6.07 5.25 16.27
C ALA A 176 5.84 6.41 15.31
N ARG A 177 4.88 7.29 15.66
CA ARG A 177 4.63 8.60 15.02
C ARG A 177 5.86 9.51 15.16
N ARG A 178 6.90 9.27 14.38
CA ARG A 178 8.08 10.15 14.30
C ARG A 178 8.00 10.99 13.04
N THR A 179 8.33 12.26 13.19
CA THR A 179 8.57 13.16 12.07
C THR A 179 9.79 12.66 11.32
N GLN A 180 9.63 12.37 10.04
CA GLN A 180 10.76 12.05 9.19
C GLN A 180 11.30 13.33 8.57
N ILE A 181 12.62 13.50 8.59
CA ILE A 181 13.28 14.64 7.96
C ILE A 181 13.91 14.14 6.65
N LEU A 182 13.49 14.73 5.53
CA LEU A 182 14.03 14.51 4.20
C LEU A 182 15.03 15.64 3.89
N PRO A 183 16.34 15.36 3.84
CA PRO A 183 17.34 16.39 3.60
C PRO A 183 17.21 17.00 2.19
N PRO A 184 17.88 18.14 1.93
CA PRO A 184 17.88 18.79 0.63
C PRO A 184 18.45 17.86 -0.45
N GLN A 185 17.94 17.93 -1.68
CA GLN A 185 18.39 17.11 -2.81
C GLN A 185 18.36 15.59 -2.55
N ASN A 186 17.40 15.14 -1.75
CA ASN A 186 17.16 13.72 -1.49
C ASN A 186 15.73 13.34 -1.82
N TYR A 187 15.49 12.04 -1.94
CA TYR A 187 14.16 11.49 -2.09
C TYR A 187 13.96 10.28 -1.20
N VAL A 188 12.70 9.96 -0.93
CA VAL A 188 12.28 8.81 -0.15
C VAL A 188 11.07 8.10 -0.76
N TYR A 189 11.16 6.77 -0.82
CA TYR A 189 10.00 5.91 -1.03
C TYR A 189 9.24 5.72 0.27
N TYR A 190 7.95 6.02 0.23
CA TYR A 190 7.07 6.15 1.37
C TYR A 190 5.98 5.08 1.36
N ALA A 191 5.77 4.45 2.51
CA ALA A 191 4.83 3.35 2.72
C ALA A 191 3.96 3.59 3.95
N TRP A 192 2.67 3.25 3.91
CA TRP A 192 1.75 3.47 5.03
C TRP A 192 1.88 2.39 6.12
N LEU A 193 2.03 2.77 7.39
CA LEU A 193 2.05 1.85 8.55
C LEU A 193 0.69 1.19 8.76
N HIS A 194 -0.38 1.89 8.40
CA HIS A 194 -1.76 1.41 8.49
C HIS A 194 -2.48 1.69 7.17
N PRO A 195 -2.35 0.80 6.17
CA PRO A 195 -2.95 1.01 4.86
C PRO A 195 -4.49 1.06 4.88
N SER A 196 -5.10 0.53 5.94
CA SER A 196 -6.55 0.54 6.21
C SER A 196 -7.08 1.85 6.80
N LYS A 197 -6.21 2.79 7.19
CA LYS A 197 -6.62 4.10 7.73
C LYS A 197 -6.50 5.18 6.66
N SER A 198 -7.14 6.33 6.90
CA SER A 198 -7.04 7.51 6.03
C SER A 198 -5.57 7.84 5.72
N LYS A 199 -5.25 7.89 4.42
CA LYS A 199 -3.91 8.15 3.88
C LYS A 199 -3.70 9.66 3.77
N GLU A 200 -3.38 10.29 4.90
CA GLU A 200 -3.10 11.72 4.96
C GLU A 200 -1.61 11.95 5.18
N LEU A 201 -0.98 12.75 4.30
CA LEU A 201 0.38 13.22 4.50
C LEU A 201 0.34 14.66 4.99
N VAL A 202 1.02 14.96 6.09
CA VAL A 202 1.26 16.35 6.51
C VAL A 202 2.71 16.65 6.19
N ILE A 203 2.94 17.65 5.36
CA ILE A 203 4.28 18.13 5.04
C ILE A 203 4.53 19.44 5.77
N SER A 204 5.76 19.67 6.21
CA SER A 204 6.21 20.96 6.68
C SER A 204 7.59 21.30 6.14
N CYS A 205 7.76 22.55 5.74
CA CYS A 205 9.05 23.15 5.47
C CYS A 205 9.05 24.49 6.21
N GLY A 206 9.92 24.64 7.21
CA GLY A 206 9.83 25.75 8.17
C GLY A 206 8.63 25.64 9.13
N LEU A 207 7.94 26.76 9.38
CA LEU A 207 6.87 26.85 10.41
C LEU A 207 5.50 26.38 9.91
N LYS A 208 5.25 26.37 8.60
CA LYS A 208 3.94 26.04 8.04
C LYS A 208 3.81 24.53 7.85
N LYS A 209 2.68 24.00 8.33
CA LYS A 209 2.26 22.60 8.10
C LYS A 209 1.13 22.61 7.09
N THR A 210 1.27 21.80 6.05
CA THR A 210 0.28 21.65 4.99
C THR A 210 -0.19 20.21 4.96
N LYS A 211 -1.50 20.00 5.06
CA LYS A 211 -2.11 18.67 4.90
C LYS A 211 -2.34 18.46 3.39
N LEU A 212 -1.88 17.32 2.89
CA LEU A 212 -1.96 16.94 1.49
C LEU A 212 -2.87 15.73 1.32
N GLU A 213 -3.78 15.83 0.37
CA GLU A 213 -4.47 14.69 -0.22
C GLU A 213 -3.61 14.17 -1.37
N LEU A 214 -3.43 12.85 -1.51
CA LEU A 214 -2.55 12.30 -2.56
C LEU A 214 -3.23 12.24 -3.94
N THR A 215 -3.92 13.31 -4.30
CA THR A 215 -4.53 13.53 -5.60
C THR A 215 -3.64 14.46 -6.42
N TYR A 216 -3.83 14.48 -7.74
CA TYR A 216 -3.11 15.42 -8.60
C TYR A 216 -3.41 16.85 -8.16
N GLN A 217 -2.39 17.55 -7.68
CA GLN A 217 -2.50 18.95 -7.25
C GLN A 217 -1.11 19.58 -7.18
N CYS A 218 -1.06 20.88 -7.44
CA CYS A 218 0.09 21.72 -7.14
C CYS A 218 -0.32 22.81 -6.15
N GLY A 219 0.61 23.28 -5.34
CA GLY A 219 0.30 24.33 -4.39
C GLY A 219 1.50 24.88 -3.66
N PHE A 220 1.20 25.73 -2.68
CA PHE A 220 2.19 26.52 -1.97
C PHE A 220 2.39 26.03 -0.54
N LEU A 221 3.63 25.61 -0.21
CA LEU A 221 4.00 25.13 1.12
C LEU A 221 4.34 26.25 2.10
N GLY A 222 4.81 27.40 1.61
CA GLY A 222 5.23 28.51 2.46
C GLY A 222 6.39 29.29 1.86
N LYS A 223 6.87 30.29 2.59
CA LYS A 223 8.10 31.01 2.25
C LYS A 223 9.23 30.58 3.17
N ASP A 224 10.43 30.46 2.62
CA ASP A 224 11.67 30.46 3.38
C ASP A 224 12.50 31.68 2.97
N GLY A 225 12.54 32.69 3.85
CA GLY A 225 12.95 34.04 3.48
C GLY A 225 12.10 34.59 2.33
N ASP A 226 12.74 34.94 1.21
CA ASP A 226 12.08 35.43 -0.01
C ASP A 226 11.69 34.33 -1.00
N ARG A 227 12.10 33.07 -0.77
CA ARG A 227 11.84 31.97 -1.71
C ARG A 227 10.45 31.38 -1.47
N ASN A 228 9.71 31.19 -2.57
CA ASN A 228 8.43 30.52 -2.56
C ASN A 228 8.63 29.01 -2.64
N LEU A 229 8.26 28.28 -1.59
CA LEU A 229 8.29 26.83 -1.58
C LEU A 229 6.98 26.28 -2.11
N SER A 230 7.08 25.51 -3.19
CA SER A 230 5.94 24.94 -3.89
C SER A 230 6.06 23.42 -3.93
N TYR A 231 4.93 22.77 -4.19
CA TYR A 231 4.87 21.34 -4.39
C TYR A 231 3.97 20.98 -5.56
N THR A 232 4.20 19.80 -6.13
CA THR A 232 3.30 19.18 -7.10
C THR A 232 3.20 17.69 -6.84
N ILE A 233 2.01 17.13 -7.02
CA ILE A 233 1.71 15.70 -6.91
C ILE A 233 1.31 15.21 -8.29
N PHE A 234 2.04 14.26 -8.81
CA PHE A 234 1.77 13.63 -10.11
C PHE A 234 1.98 12.12 -10.03
N THR A 235 1.57 11.40 -11.06
CA THR A 235 1.74 9.94 -11.11
C THR A 235 2.49 9.54 -12.37
N VAL A 236 3.56 8.75 -12.21
CA VAL A 236 4.31 8.15 -13.32
C VAL A 236 4.09 6.65 -13.27
N GLY A 237 3.34 6.11 -14.23
CA GLY A 237 2.91 4.72 -14.21
C GLY A 237 2.03 4.42 -12.99
N ALA A 238 2.51 3.58 -12.07
CA ALA A 238 1.83 3.24 -10.82
C ALA A 238 2.35 4.02 -9.59
N GLN A 239 3.41 4.83 -9.76
CA GLN A 239 4.07 5.54 -8.67
C GLN A 239 3.52 6.97 -8.54
N THR A 240 2.83 7.26 -7.45
CA THR A 240 2.52 8.65 -7.07
C THR A 240 3.79 9.32 -6.56
N THR A 241 4.06 10.53 -7.01
CA THR A 241 5.25 11.33 -6.65
C THR A 241 4.81 12.69 -6.12
N LEU A 242 5.28 13.04 -4.92
CA LEU A 242 5.23 14.38 -4.35
C LEU A 242 6.60 15.03 -4.54
N LEU A 243 6.66 16.06 -5.37
CA LEU A 243 7.87 16.84 -5.61
C LEU A 243 7.77 18.19 -4.90
N VAL A 244 8.83 18.56 -4.20
CA VAL A 244 8.96 19.84 -3.49
C VAL A 244 10.11 20.62 -4.10
N ALA A 245 9.86 21.85 -4.55
CA ALA A 245 10.86 22.71 -5.17
C ALA A 245 10.60 24.20 -4.87
N ASP A 246 11.65 25.01 -4.98
CA ASP A 246 11.62 26.48 -4.93
C ASP A 246 11.68 27.13 -6.32
N ASP A 247 11.88 26.32 -7.36
CA ASP A 247 11.95 26.74 -8.76
C ASP A 247 10.60 26.50 -9.47
N PRO A 248 9.91 27.55 -9.96
CA PRO A 248 8.64 27.41 -10.65
C PRO A 248 8.73 26.60 -11.94
N GLU A 249 9.85 26.63 -12.67
CA GLU A 249 10.01 25.87 -13.92
C GLU A 249 10.00 24.36 -13.65
N ILE A 250 10.58 23.93 -12.52
CA ILE A 250 10.58 22.52 -12.11
C ILE A 250 9.16 22.06 -11.76
N ILE A 251 8.38 22.91 -11.07
CA ILE A 251 7.00 22.60 -10.71
C ILE A 251 6.14 22.51 -11.97
N GLU A 252 6.28 23.45 -12.89
CA GLU A 252 5.54 23.48 -14.16
C GLU A 252 5.87 22.25 -15.03
N ALA A 253 7.15 21.96 -15.22
CA ALA A 253 7.61 20.80 -16.00
C ALA A 253 7.15 19.46 -15.42
N ALA A 254 7.00 19.35 -14.10
CA ALA A 254 6.50 18.15 -13.43
C ALA A 254 4.97 18.06 -13.38
N SER A 255 4.26 19.16 -13.68
CA SER A 255 2.80 19.24 -13.77
C SER A 255 2.25 19.08 -15.19
N ALA A 256 3.12 19.15 -16.20
CA ALA A 256 2.76 18.92 -17.61
C ALA A 256 2.58 17.43 -17.92
#